data_AF-A0AAE2EKI8-F1
#
_entry.id   AF-A0AAE2EKI8-F1
#
_cell.length_a   1.000
_cell.length_b   1.000
_cell.length_c   1.000
_cell.angle_alpha   90.00
_cell.angle_beta   90.00
_cell.angle_gamma   90.00
#
_symmetry.space_group_name_H-M   'P 1'
#
loop_
_entity.id
_entity.type
_entity.pdbx_description
1 polymer ?
#
loop_
_entity_poly.entity_id
_entity_poly.type
_entity_poly.pdbx_seq_one_letter_code
_entity_poly.pdbx_strand_id
1 'polypeptide(L)'
;MNENSQKLFILGIPVDTPIGKCHFLKMKDYNDYAAYLNLIKMSKNEIVYRYSQLNKNGELNEFIEEMKKLPLFDIVNQLPNFNEAYSEVFQKVFQNEDIFELIDRDNFISIRKLIIEMHCLKEEKISPNPEVQRRIEQSKRLKRQEQELLEVYDMISSIMAFTGVPYKEIAEMTMYQMYMTFYRIDRIKDYDTSILFATVSPEAGKNIKHWSEHVDLFEEESHALTDEQVKNLKRLLQG
;
A
#
# COMPACT_ATOMS: atom_id res chain seq x y z
N MET A 1 -18.44 -1.89 4.51
CA MET A 1 -18.24 -2.04 3.06
C MET A 1 -18.31 -3.53 2.74
N ASN A 2 -19.20 -3.97 1.85
CA ASN A 2 -19.29 -5.39 1.48
C ASN A 2 -18.04 -5.80 0.69
N GLU A 3 -17.42 -6.93 1.03
CA GLU A 3 -16.28 -7.55 0.30
C GLU A 3 -16.52 -7.68 -1.22
N ASN A 4 -17.77 -7.65 -1.66
CA ASN A 4 -18.14 -7.66 -3.08
C ASN A 4 -17.74 -6.40 -3.85
N SER A 5 -17.48 -5.27 -3.19
CA SER A 5 -17.14 -4.00 -3.86
C SER A 5 -15.71 -3.98 -4.42
N GLN A 6 -14.74 -4.57 -3.72
CA GLN A 6 -13.32 -4.60 -4.14
C GLN A 6 -13.11 -5.39 -5.42
N LYS A 7 -13.89 -6.46 -5.64
CA LYS A 7 -13.81 -7.31 -6.84
C LYS A 7 -14.08 -6.56 -8.14
N LEU A 8 -14.76 -5.41 -8.06
CA LEU A 8 -15.11 -4.58 -9.21
C LEU A 8 -14.12 -3.43 -9.43
N PHE A 9 -13.12 -3.23 -8.57
CA PHE A 9 -12.11 -2.18 -8.74
C PHE A 9 -11.30 -2.34 -10.02
N ILE A 10 -11.18 -3.58 -10.51
CA ILE A 10 -10.56 -3.89 -11.80
C ILE A 10 -11.24 -3.18 -12.98
N LEU A 11 -12.52 -2.81 -12.86
CA LEU A 11 -13.23 -2.07 -13.89
C LEU A 11 -12.90 -0.58 -13.88
N GLY A 12 -12.28 -0.07 -12.81
CA GLY A 12 -11.94 1.35 -12.66
C GLY A 12 -13.15 2.29 -12.61
N ILE A 13 -14.34 1.75 -12.35
CA ILE A 13 -15.60 2.50 -12.26
C ILE A 13 -15.69 3.15 -10.86
N PRO A 14 -16.16 4.40 -10.75
CA PRO A 14 -16.30 5.06 -9.44
C PRO A 14 -17.17 4.27 -8.47
N VAL A 15 -16.84 4.36 -7.18
CA VAL A 15 -17.57 3.69 -6.10
C VAL A 15 -18.60 4.65 -5.51
N ASP A 16 -19.85 4.24 -5.45
CA ASP A 16 -20.91 5.02 -4.80
C ASP A 16 -20.71 5.06 -3.28
N THR A 17 -20.76 6.27 -2.71
CA THR A 17 -20.70 6.51 -1.27
C THR A 17 -21.85 7.43 -0.84
N PRO A 18 -22.18 7.54 0.45
CA PRO A 18 -23.21 8.46 0.94
C PRO A 18 -22.96 9.94 0.58
N ILE A 19 -21.70 10.33 0.32
CA ILE A 19 -21.31 11.72 0.04
C ILE A 19 -20.98 11.97 -1.43
N GLY A 20 -21.23 10.99 -2.30
CA GLY A 20 -20.98 11.08 -3.75
C GLY A 20 -20.16 9.91 -4.29
N LYS A 21 -19.72 10.05 -5.55
CA LYS A 21 -18.94 9.02 -6.26
C LYS A 21 -17.45 9.20 -6.03
N CYS A 22 -16.80 8.19 -5.47
CA CYS A 22 -15.35 8.17 -5.28
C CYS A 22 -14.67 7.56 -6.52
N HIS A 23 -13.90 8.39 -7.23
CA HIS A 23 -13.16 8.02 -8.44
C HIS A 23 -11.75 7.53 -8.08
N PHE A 24 -11.17 6.72 -8.95
CA PHE A 24 -9.77 6.31 -8.84
C PHE A 24 -8.85 7.38 -9.41
N LEU A 25 -7.70 7.58 -8.78
CA LEU A 25 -6.55 8.22 -9.44
C LEU A 25 -6.02 7.32 -10.55
N LYS A 26 -5.59 7.94 -11.65
CA LYS A 26 -4.94 7.26 -12.76
C LYS A 26 -3.43 7.29 -12.58
N MET A 27 -2.71 6.37 -13.24
CA MET A 27 -1.25 6.30 -13.16
C MET A 27 -0.57 7.64 -13.47
N LYS A 28 -1.11 8.42 -14.42
CA LYS A 28 -0.62 9.77 -14.72
C LYS A 28 -0.73 10.78 -13.56
N ASP A 29 -1.69 10.60 -12.64
CA ASP A 29 -1.89 11.51 -11.51
C ASP A 29 -0.90 11.19 -10.37
N TYR A 30 -0.29 10.00 -10.32
CA TYR A 30 0.45 9.56 -9.13
C TYR A 30 1.70 10.40 -8.83
N ASN A 31 2.35 10.99 -9.83
CA ASN A 31 3.50 11.86 -9.59
C ASN A 31 3.11 13.06 -8.69
N ASP A 32 1.90 13.58 -8.87
CA ASP A 32 1.43 14.76 -8.16
C ASP A 32 0.84 14.39 -6.78
N TYR A 33 0.22 13.21 -6.66
CA TYR A 33 -0.46 12.79 -5.43
C TYR A 33 0.32 11.80 -4.55
N ALA A 34 1.47 11.26 -4.96
CA ALA A 34 2.20 10.24 -4.21
C ALA A 34 2.57 10.70 -2.78
N ALA A 35 2.98 11.95 -2.61
CA ALA A 35 3.30 12.51 -1.30
C ALA A 35 2.06 12.57 -0.38
N TYR A 36 0.92 12.99 -0.93
CA TYR A 36 -0.35 13.07 -0.19
C TYR A 36 -0.90 11.69 0.16
N LEU A 37 -0.89 10.75 -0.79
CA LEU A 37 -1.29 9.36 -0.54
C LEU A 37 -0.44 8.69 0.56
N ASN A 38 0.86 9.02 0.62
CA ASN A 38 1.75 8.54 1.68
C ASN A 38 1.37 9.06 3.06
N LEU A 39 0.78 10.26 3.17
CA LEU A 39 0.26 10.80 4.43
C LEU A 39 -1.10 10.16 4.77
N ILE A 40 -2.00 10.04 3.80
CA ILE A 40 -3.34 9.48 4.02
C ILE A 40 -3.28 8.03 4.52
N LYS A 41 -2.36 7.21 3.98
CA LYS A 41 -2.23 5.81 4.42
C LYS A 41 -1.73 5.65 5.85
N MET A 42 -1.18 6.68 6.48
CA MET A 42 -0.59 6.57 7.82
C MET A 42 -1.68 6.34 8.87
N SER A 43 -1.48 5.33 9.71
CA SER A 43 -2.33 5.11 10.88
C SER A 43 -2.06 6.17 11.95
N LYS A 44 -3.00 6.36 12.88
CA LYS A 44 -2.76 7.19 14.07
C LYS A 44 -1.45 6.80 14.79
N ASN A 45 -1.21 5.49 14.92
CA ASN A 45 -0.03 4.98 15.60
C ASN A 45 1.27 5.30 14.84
N GLU A 46 1.22 5.26 13.51
CA GLU A 46 2.34 5.66 12.66
C GLU A 46 2.66 7.15 12.78
N ILE A 47 1.64 8.01 12.77
CA ILE A 47 1.83 9.45 12.96
C ILE A 47 2.49 9.70 14.32
N VAL A 48 1.91 9.16 15.40
CA VAL A 48 2.45 9.30 16.76
C VAL A 48 3.90 8.79 16.86
N TYR A 49 4.18 7.64 16.25
CA TYR A 49 5.52 7.06 16.23
C TYR A 49 6.54 7.96 15.51
N ARG A 50 6.20 8.49 14.32
CA ARG A 50 7.08 9.40 13.57
C ARG A 50 7.40 10.68 14.34
N TYR A 51 6.41 11.30 14.97
CA TYR A 51 6.63 12.47 15.84
C TYR A 51 7.49 12.11 17.05
N SER A 52 7.32 10.91 17.62
CA SER A 52 8.15 10.43 18.72
C SER A 52 9.62 10.22 18.31
N GLN A 53 9.90 9.82 17.07
CA GLN A 53 11.27 9.73 16.53
C GLN A 53 11.91 11.10 16.31
N LEU A 54 11.12 12.12 15.97
CA LEU A 54 11.59 13.49 15.78
C LEU A 54 11.84 14.21 17.12
N ASN A 55 11.14 13.82 18.17
CA ASN A 55 11.20 14.42 19.51
C ASN A 55 12.45 14.03 20.32
N LYS A 56 13.65 14.34 19.81
CA LYS A 56 14.92 13.98 20.47
C LYS A 56 15.19 14.76 21.76
N ASN A 57 14.65 15.96 21.87
CA ASN A 57 14.84 16.91 22.97
C ASN A 57 13.67 16.93 23.97
N GLY A 58 12.58 16.21 23.71
CA GLY A 58 11.42 16.11 24.60
C GLY A 58 10.42 17.28 24.48
N GLU A 59 10.67 18.25 23.60
CA GLU A 59 9.81 19.44 23.43
C GLU A 59 8.39 19.10 22.95
N LEU A 60 8.22 17.97 22.25
CA LEU A 60 6.92 17.54 21.71
C LEU A 60 6.18 16.56 22.63
N ASN A 61 6.65 16.34 23.87
CA ASN A 61 6.07 15.32 24.75
C ASN A 61 4.57 15.55 25.02
N GLU A 62 4.19 16.77 25.40
CA GLU A 62 2.79 17.11 25.69
C GLU A 62 1.91 16.95 24.45
N PHE A 63 2.40 17.45 23.31
CA PHE A 63 1.72 17.32 22.02
C PHE A 63 1.49 15.84 21.62
N ILE A 64 2.50 15.00 21.78
CA ILE A 64 2.41 13.56 21.48
C ILE A 64 1.40 12.87 22.40
N GLU A 65 1.38 13.20 23.69
CA GLU A 65 0.41 12.65 24.64
C GLU A 65 -1.02 13.11 24.37
N GLU A 66 -1.21 14.33 23.86
CA GLU A 66 -2.51 14.82 23.40
C GLU A 66 -2.98 14.08 22.14
N MET A 67 -2.11 13.94 21.14
CA MET A 67 -2.42 13.18 19.91
C MET A 67 -2.84 11.73 20.24
N LYS A 68 -2.22 11.08 21.22
CA LYS A 68 -2.61 9.72 21.64
C LYS A 68 -4.06 9.65 22.14
N LYS A 69 -4.65 10.74 22.61
CA LYS A 69 -6.05 10.79 23.10
C LYS A 69 -7.04 11.09 21.99
N LEU A 70 -6.64 11.84 20.97
CA LEU A 70 -7.52 12.27 19.88
C LEU A 70 -7.78 11.16 18.86
N PRO A 71 -8.98 11.09 18.25
CA PRO A 71 -9.23 10.25 17.09
C PRO A 71 -8.42 10.74 15.87
N LEU A 72 -8.20 9.85 14.90
CA LEU A 72 -7.41 10.17 13.70
C LEU A 72 -7.95 11.40 12.96
N PHE A 73 -9.27 11.52 12.83
CA PHE A 73 -9.93 12.67 12.19
C PHE A 73 -9.50 14.01 12.79
N ASP A 74 -9.44 14.10 14.12
CA ASP A 74 -9.05 15.34 14.78
C ASP A 74 -7.55 15.62 14.60
N ILE A 75 -6.72 14.58 14.67
CA ILE A 75 -5.27 14.71 14.44
C ILE A 75 -4.99 15.27 13.04
N VAL A 76 -5.61 14.70 12.00
CA VAL A 76 -5.32 15.07 10.61
C VAL A 76 -5.83 16.47 10.27
N ASN A 77 -6.86 16.95 10.96
CA ASN A 77 -7.37 18.32 10.79
C ASN A 77 -6.54 19.36 11.53
N GLN A 78 -5.83 18.98 12.60
CA GLN A 78 -4.96 19.89 13.34
C GLN A 78 -3.56 20.01 12.71
N LEU A 79 -3.12 18.99 11.98
CA LEU A 79 -1.80 18.98 11.33
C LEU A 79 -1.90 19.53 9.90
N PRO A 80 -1.27 20.68 9.57
CA PRO A 80 -1.46 21.35 8.27
C PRO A 80 -1.15 20.47 7.05
N ASN A 81 -0.06 19.70 7.11
CA ASN A 81 0.35 18.81 6.03
C ASN A 81 -0.62 17.65 5.80
N PHE A 82 -1.25 17.14 6.87
CA PHE A 82 -2.28 16.12 6.73
C PHE A 82 -3.57 16.74 6.21
N ASN A 83 -3.99 17.87 6.76
CA ASN A 83 -5.21 18.55 6.33
C ASN A 83 -5.15 18.89 4.83
N GLU A 84 -4.02 19.43 4.34
CA GLU A 84 -3.77 19.67 2.92
C GLU A 84 -3.82 18.36 2.11
N ALA A 85 -3.13 17.31 2.55
CA ALA A 85 -3.10 16.03 1.83
C ALA A 85 -4.49 15.39 1.69
N TYR A 86 -5.28 15.38 2.77
CA TYR A 86 -6.66 14.93 2.72
C TYR A 86 -7.48 15.85 1.80
N SER A 87 -7.23 17.17 1.82
CA SER A 87 -7.91 18.15 0.98
C SER A 87 -7.78 17.89 -0.50
N GLU A 88 -6.55 17.87 -0.96
CA GLU A 88 -6.20 17.66 -2.37
C GLU A 88 -6.70 16.32 -2.89
N VAL A 89 -6.52 15.25 -2.10
CA VAL A 89 -6.95 13.91 -2.54
C VAL A 89 -8.47 13.79 -2.57
N PHE A 90 -9.18 14.26 -1.54
CA PHE A 90 -10.64 14.16 -1.49
C PHE A 90 -11.29 14.98 -2.60
N GLN A 91 -10.85 16.21 -2.84
CA GLN A 91 -11.35 17.02 -3.95
C GLN A 91 -11.11 16.34 -5.29
N LYS A 92 -9.93 15.74 -5.50
CA LYS A 92 -9.60 15.03 -6.74
C LYS A 92 -10.44 13.77 -6.95
N VAL A 93 -10.62 12.93 -5.94
CA VAL A 93 -11.34 11.64 -6.09
C VAL A 93 -12.85 11.82 -6.09
N PHE A 94 -13.40 12.81 -5.38
CA PHE A 94 -14.84 13.08 -5.42
C PHE A 94 -15.24 14.07 -6.51
N GLN A 95 -14.28 14.80 -7.09
CA GLN A 95 -14.51 15.85 -8.09
C GLN A 95 -15.51 16.89 -7.58
N ASN A 96 -15.37 17.25 -6.30
CA ASN A 96 -16.25 18.17 -5.58
C ASN A 96 -15.39 19.06 -4.66
N GLU A 97 -15.44 20.37 -4.89
CA GLU A 97 -14.68 21.37 -4.10
C GLU A 97 -15.18 21.45 -2.66
N ASP A 98 -16.48 21.24 -2.44
CA ASP A 98 -17.17 21.35 -1.15
C ASP A 98 -17.19 20.02 -0.36
N ILE A 99 -16.43 19.01 -0.80
CA ILE A 99 -16.46 17.66 -0.21
C ILE A 99 -16.13 17.64 1.29
N PHE A 100 -15.37 18.63 1.77
CA PHE A 100 -14.99 18.75 3.18
C PHE A 100 -16.17 19.01 4.11
N GLU A 101 -17.20 19.71 3.63
CA GLU A 101 -18.39 19.98 4.44
C GLU A 101 -19.21 18.71 4.67
N LEU A 102 -19.01 17.70 3.83
CA LEU A 102 -19.70 16.41 3.89
C LEU A 102 -18.94 15.36 4.70
N ILE A 103 -17.67 15.61 5.03
CA ILE A 103 -16.83 14.65 5.76
C ILE A 103 -16.85 14.98 7.25
N ASP A 104 -17.23 13.97 8.03
CA ASP A 104 -17.35 14.07 9.48
C ASP A 104 -16.64 12.91 10.18
N ARG A 105 -16.71 12.91 11.52
CA ARG A 105 -16.10 11.86 12.35
C ARG A 105 -16.68 10.46 12.09
N ASP A 106 -17.93 10.38 11.64
CA ASP A 106 -18.65 9.12 11.47
C ASP A 106 -18.30 8.45 10.14
N ASN A 107 -18.12 9.26 9.08
CA ASN A 107 -17.84 8.75 7.74
C ASN A 107 -16.34 8.70 7.39
N PHE A 108 -15.50 9.52 8.02
CA PHE A 108 -14.09 9.71 7.65
C PHE A 108 -13.30 8.40 7.55
N ILE A 109 -13.41 7.53 8.56
CA ILE A 109 -12.64 6.27 8.59
C ILE A 109 -13.03 5.35 7.42
N SER A 110 -14.33 5.31 7.09
CA SER A 110 -14.82 4.46 6.00
C SER A 110 -14.38 4.96 4.62
N ILE A 111 -14.40 6.29 4.41
CA ILE A 111 -13.96 6.93 3.17
C ILE A 111 -12.45 6.79 3.00
N ARG A 112 -11.68 7.07 4.07
CA ARG A 112 -10.23 6.88 4.09
C ARG A 112 -9.87 5.44 3.73
N LYS A 113 -10.53 4.46 4.36
CA LYS A 113 -10.30 3.04 4.08
C LYS A 113 -10.58 2.70 2.62
N LEU A 114 -11.69 3.19 2.07
CA LEU A 114 -12.02 3.01 0.66
C LEU A 114 -10.91 3.56 -0.25
N ILE A 115 -10.42 4.78 0.01
CA ILE A 115 -9.35 5.40 -0.79
C ILE A 115 -8.05 4.59 -0.69
N ILE A 116 -7.66 4.13 0.50
CA ILE A 116 -6.48 3.28 0.69
C ILE A 116 -6.59 2.00 -0.14
N GLU A 117 -7.74 1.34 -0.11
CA GLU A 117 -7.99 0.10 -0.85
C GLU A 117 -8.03 0.32 -2.37
N MET A 118 -8.72 1.36 -2.83
CA MET A 118 -8.81 1.72 -4.25
C MET A 118 -7.44 1.97 -4.89
N HIS A 119 -6.49 2.50 -4.10
CA HIS A 119 -5.15 2.86 -4.55
C HIS A 119 -4.09 1.83 -4.16
N CYS A 120 -4.49 0.64 -3.70
CA CYS A 120 -3.61 -0.46 -3.29
C CYS A 120 -2.55 -0.06 -2.25
N LEU A 121 -2.90 0.85 -1.34
CA LEU A 121 -2.02 1.32 -0.30
C LEU A 121 -2.08 0.38 0.91
N LYS A 122 -0.91 0.09 1.50
CA LYS A 122 -0.80 -0.69 2.75
C LYS A 122 -0.47 0.23 3.91
N GLU A 123 -1.29 0.18 4.95
CA GLU A 123 -1.06 0.90 6.21
C GLU A 123 0.04 0.20 7.00
N GLU A 124 0.98 0.97 7.57
CA GLU A 124 2.06 0.39 8.35
C GLU A 124 1.57 0.02 9.76
N LYS A 125 1.71 -1.28 10.09
CA LYS A 125 1.45 -1.77 11.44
C LYS A 125 2.61 -1.39 12.36
N ILE A 126 2.37 -0.42 13.23
CA ILE A 126 3.33 -0.03 14.26
C ILE A 126 3.09 -0.84 15.52
N SER A 127 4.16 -1.47 16.02
CA SER A 127 4.15 -2.14 17.32
C SER A 127 4.10 -1.11 18.45
N PRO A 128 3.19 -1.27 19.44
CA PRO A 128 3.19 -0.44 20.64
C PRO A 128 4.49 -0.54 21.45
N ASN A 129 5.21 -1.67 21.34
CA ASN A 129 6.51 -1.87 21.97
C ASN A 129 7.63 -1.29 21.08
N PRO A 130 8.38 -0.26 21.54
CA PRO A 130 9.45 0.37 20.76
C PRO A 130 10.61 -0.55 20.38
N GLU A 131 10.97 -1.52 21.23
CA GLU A 131 12.05 -2.47 20.93
C GLU A 131 11.64 -3.42 19.80
N VAL A 132 10.39 -3.89 19.85
CA VAL A 132 9.82 -4.73 18.80
C VAL A 132 9.73 -3.95 17.49
N GLN A 133 9.29 -2.69 17.53
CA GLN A 133 9.24 -1.82 16.36
C GLN A 133 10.63 -1.63 15.72
N ARG A 134 11.67 -1.39 16.52
CA ARG A 134 13.06 -1.30 16.04
C ARG A 134 13.53 -2.59 15.34
N ARG A 135 13.18 -3.76 15.89
CA ARG A 135 13.52 -5.05 15.25
C ARG A 135 12.77 -5.26 13.94
N ILE A 136 11.50 -4.86 13.87
CA ILE A 136 10.72 -4.89 12.63
C ILE A 136 11.38 -4.01 11.57
N GLU A 137 11.82 -2.80 11.93
CA GLU A 137 12.50 -1.89 11.01
C GLU A 137 13.86 -2.44 10.53
N GLN A 138 14.63 -3.06 11.42
CA GLN A 138 15.88 -3.73 11.05
C GLN A 138 15.60 -4.88 10.07
N SER A 139 14.61 -5.72 10.35
CA SER A 139 14.18 -6.81 9.46
C SER A 139 13.79 -6.28 8.08
N LYS A 140 12.96 -5.23 8.02
CA LYS A 140 12.56 -4.58 6.76
C LYS A 140 13.74 -4.06 5.97
N ARG A 141 14.72 -3.43 6.63
CA ARG A 141 15.94 -2.91 5.97
C ARG A 141 16.77 -4.02 5.35
N LEU A 142 16.89 -5.17 6.01
CA LEU A 142 17.65 -6.31 5.52
C LEU A 142 16.95 -7.00 4.35
N LYS A 143 15.64 -7.26 4.46
CA LYS A 143 14.87 -7.84 3.35
C LYS A 143 14.93 -6.98 2.09
N ARG A 144 14.93 -5.64 2.23
CA ARG A 144 15.13 -4.70 1.12
C ARG A 144 16.53 -4.73 0.50
N GLN A 145 17.56 -5.19 1.22
CA GLN A 145 18.90 -5.37 0.66
C GLN A 145 19.04 -6.69 -0.10
N GLU A 146 18.27 -7.71 0.30
CA GLU A 146 18.29 -9.04 -0.33
C GLU A 146 17.39 -9.14 -1.58
N GLN A 147 16.34 -8.32 -1.67
CA GLN A 147 15.40 -8.31 -2.80
C GLN A 147 15.79 -7.27 -3.86
N GLU A 148 15.76 -7.67 -5.12
CA GLU A 148 15.69 -6.72 -6.23
C GLU A 148 14.41 -5.89 -6.09
N LEU A 149 14.58 -4.56 -6.13
CA LEU A 149 13.46 -3.63 -6.02
C LEU A 149 12.68 -3.68 -7.34
N LEU A 150 11.46 -4.22 -7.28
CA LEU A 150 10.50 -4.10 -8.38
C LEU A 150 9.99 -2.66 -8.44
N GLU A 151 10.41 -1.91 -9.45
CA GLU A 151 10.00 -0.53 -9.63
C GLU A 151 8.75 -0.41 -10.51
N VAL A 152 8.08 0.74 -10.43
CA VAL A 152 6.84 0.99 -11.19
C VAL A 152 7.07 0.93 -12.70
N TYR A 153 8.23 1.38 -13.19
CA TYR A 153 8.55 1.33 -14.62
C TYR A 153 8.80 -0.10 -15.12
N ASP A 154 9.28 -1.02 -14.26
CA ASP A 154 9.43 -2.44 -14.60
C ASP A 154 8.05 -3.07 -14.83
N MET A 155 7.09 -2.74 -13.97
CA MET A 155 5.70 -3.19 -14.13
C MET A 155 5.07 -2.62 -15.41
N ILE A 156 5.22 -1.32 -15.64
CA ILE A 156 4.67 -0.64 -16.84
C ILE A 156 5.28 -1.23 -18.12
N SER A 157 6.60 -1.41 -18.16
CA SER A 157 7.28 -1.97 -19.33
C SER A 157 6.89 -3.44 -19.57
N SER A 158 6.72 -4.23 -18.50
CA SER A 158 6.25 -5.62 -18.58
C SER A 158 4.83 -5.72 -19.14
N ILE A 159 3.92 -4.85 -18.67
CA ILE A 159 2.54 -4.80 -19.19
C ILE A 159 2.56 -4.45 -20.68
N MET A 160 3.29 -3.40 -21.08
CA MET A 160 3.40 -3.00 -22.48
C MET A 160 3.95 -4.14 -23.34
N ALA A 161 5.06 -4.75 -22.92
CA ALA A 161 5.72 -5.81 -23.68
C ALA A 161 4.85 -7.07 -23.84
N PHE A 162 4.06 -7.42 -22.82
CA PHE A 162 3.24 -8.64 -22.84
C PHE A 162 1.88 -8.45 -23.50
N THR A 163 1.26 -7.28 -23.32
CA THR A 163 -0.11 -7.02 -23.79
C THR A 163 -0.18 -6.23 -25.09
N GLY A 164 0.90 -5.53 -25.45
CA GLY A 164 0.93 -4.57 -26.57
C GLY A 164 0.18 -3.27 -26.30
N VAL A 165 -0.35 -3.05 -25.09
CA VAL A 165 -1.07 -1.84 -24.72
C VAL A 165 -0.11 -0.64 -24.70
N PRO A 166 -0.39 0.46 -25.44
CA PRO A 166 0.47 1.62 -25.47
C PRO A 166 0.63 2.28 -24.10
N TYR A 167 1.80 2.88 -23.83
CA TYR A 167 2.06 3.58 -22.56
C TYR A 167 1.03 4.67 -22.24
N LYS A 168 0.48 5.34 -23.26
CA LYS A 168 -0.57 6.34 -23.08
C LYS A 168 -1.85 5.74 -22.48
N GLU A 169 -2.18 4.51 -22.82
CA GLU A 169 -3.34 3.80 -22.25
C GLU A 169 -3.01 3.25 -20.86
N ILE A 170 -1.78 2.79 -20.62
CA ILE A 170 -1.32 2.40 -19.28
C ILE A 170 -1.38 3.60 -18.32
N ALA A 171 -1.06 4.80 -18.79
CA ALA A 171 -1.17 6.03 -18.00
C ALA A 171 -2.60 6.34 -17.53
N GLU A 172 -3.62 5.84 -18.23
CA GLU A 172 -5.05 5.97 -17.90
C GLU A 172 -5.58 4.81 -17.05
N MET A 173 -4.76 3.79 -16.78
CA MET A 173 -5.11 2.72 -15.83
C MET A 173 -5.14 3.25 -14.40
N THR A 174 -5.97 2.62 -13.56
CA THR A 174 -5.86 2.78 -12.11
C THR A 174 -4.68 1.95 -11.58
N MET A 175 -4.18 2.26 -10.39
CA MET A 175 -3.13 1.45 -9.75
C MET A 175 -3.58 0.00 -9.55
N TYR A 176 -4.85 -0.20 -9.19
CA TYR A 176 -5.44 -1.53 -9.08
C TYR A 176 -5.34 -2.31 -10.40
N GLN A 177 -5.71 -1.68 -11.51
CA GLN A 177 -5.64 -2.29 -12.85
C GLN A 177 -4.20 -2.62 -13.24
N MET A 178 -3.26 -1.70 -13.00
CA MET A 178 -1.84 -1.92 -13.27
C MET A 178 -1.29 -3.11 -12.47
N TYR A 179 -1.44 -3.10 -11.14
CA TYR A 179 -0.95 -4.18 -10.29
C TYR A 179 -1.60 -5.52 -10.62
N MET A 180 -2.93 -5.56 -10.79
CA MET A 180 -3.62 -6.81 -11.11
C MET A 180 -3.19 -7.37 -12.46
N THR A 181 -2.97 -6.51 -13.46
CA THR A 181 -2.49 -6.94 -14.78
C THR A 181 -1.07 -7.47 -14.69
N PHE A 182 -0.18 -6.75 -14.01
CA PHE A 182 1.21 -7.18 -13.82
C PHE A 182 1.29 -8.55 -13.12
N TYR A 183 0.64 -8.69 -11.95
CA TYR A 183 0.68 -9.95 -11.20
C TYR A 183 -0.06 -11.08 -11.92
N ARG A 184 -1.05 -10.79 -12.77
CA ARG A 184 -1.64 -11.82 -13.63
C ARG A 184 -0.64 -12.33 -14.68
N ILE A 185 0.12 -11.43 -15.30
CA ILE A 185 1.19 -11.79 -16.24
C ILE A 185 2.24 -12.65 -15.53
N ASP A 186 2.67 -12.23 -14.33
CA ASP A 186 3.61 -12.97 -13.49
C ASP A 186 3.14 -14.40 -13.23
N ARG A 187 1.87 -14.60 -12.81
CA ARG A 187 1.31 -15.94 -12.58
C ARG A 187 1.22 -16.80 -13.84
N ILE A 188 0.98 -16.21 -15.00
CA ILE A 188 1.00 -16.96 -16.27
C ILE A 188 2.43 -17.41 -16.58
N LYS A 189 3.43 -16.52 -16.41
CA LYS A 189 4.83 -16.85 -16.64
C LYS A 189 5.37 -17.89 -15.66
N ASP A 190 5.01 -17.78 -14.39
CA ASP A 190 5.38 -18.75 -13.36
C ASP A 190 4.77 -20.13 -13.66
N TYR A 191 3.50 -20.16 -14.10
CA TYR A 191 2.85 -21.40 -14.52
C TYR A 191 3.54 -22.04 -15.72
N ASP A 192 3.77 -21.28 -16.80
CA ASP A 192 4.43 -21.77 -18.02
C ASP A 192 5.82 -22.34 -17.71
N THR A 193 6.57 -21.63 -16.86
CA THR A 193 7.91 -22.04 -16.41
C THR A 193 7.84 -23.32 -15.57
N SER A 194 6.90 -23.39 -14.63
CA SER A 194 6.68 -24.57 -13.78
C SER A 194 6.32 -25.81 -14.59
N ILE A 195 5.45 -25.65 -15.60
CA ILE A 195 5.10 -26.73 -16.53
C ILE A 195 6.32 -27.20 -17.30
N LEU A 196 7.14 -26.29 -17.82
CA LEU A 196 8.38 -26.63 -18.52
C LEU A 196 9.32 -27.45 -17.64
N PHE A 197 9.55 -27.03 -16.39
CA PHE A 197 10.39 -27.79 -15.45
C PHE A 197 9.79 -29.14 -15.06
N ALA A 198 8.47 -29.24 -14.97
CA ALA A 198 7.81 -30.52 -14.69
C ALA A 198 8.01 -31.56 -15.81
N THR A 199 8.25 -31.13 -17.06
CA THR A 199 8.57 -32.07 -18.15
C THR A 199 9.94 -32.74 -17.98
N VAL A 200 10.88 -32.08 -17.28
CA VAL A 200 12.26 -32.58 -17.09
C VAL A 200 12.49 -33.11 -15.67
N SER A 201 11.61 -32.81 -14.72
CA SER A 201 11.66 -33.30 -13.34
C SER A 201 10.25 -33.59 -12.82
N PRO A 202 9.89 -34.87 -12.61
CA PRO A 202 8.60 -35.26 -12.02
C PRO A 202 8.38 -34.69 -10.62
N GLU A 203 9.45 -34.36 -9.89
CA GLU A 203 9.39 -33.74 -8.57
C GLU A 203 8.93 -32.27 -8.65
N ALA A 204 9.37 -31.53 -9.68
CA ALA A 204 8.94 -30.16 -9.93
C ALA A 204 7.44 -30.07 -10.29
N GLY A 205 6.86 -31.16 -10.82
CA GLY A 205 5.44 -31.23 -11.19
C GLY A 205 4.46 -31.42 -10.04
N LYS A 206 4.93 -31.72 -8.81
CA LYS A 206 4.04 -32.11 -7.70
C LYS A 206 3.18 -30.96 -7.14
N ASN A 207 3.60 -29.70 -7.29
CA ASN A 207 2.97 -28.54 -6.66
C ASN A 207 2.76 -27.35 -7.62
N ILE A 208 2.46 -27.61 -8.90
CA ILE A 208 2.21 -26.53 -9.86
C ILE A 208 0.89 -25.83 -9.52
N LYS A 209 0.96 -24.54 -9.23
CA LYS A 209 -0.23 -23.69 -9.01
C LYS A 209 -0.90 -23.39 -10.35
N HIS A 210 -2.23 -23.33 -10.38
CA HIS A 210 -2.94 -23.01 -11.62
C HIS A 210 -2.77 -21.52 -11.99
N TRP A 211 -2.55 -21.19 -13.26
CA TRP A 211 -2.34 -19.82 -13.73
C TRP A 211 -3.49 -18.85 -13.40
N SER A 212 -4.71 -19.38 -13.21
CA SER A 212 -5.91 -18.60 -12.86
C SER A 212 -6.13 -18.46 -11.36
N GLU A 213 -5.17 -18.84 -10.52
CA GLU A 213 -5.26 -18.67 -9.06
C GLU A 213 -5.55 -17.20 -8.71
N HIS A 214 -6.18 -17.00 -7.56
CA HIS A 214 -6.46 -15.68 -7.02
C HIS A 214 -5.15 -14.92 -6.79
N VAL A 215 -5.14 -13.65 -7.20
CA VAL A 215 -4.06 -12.70 -6.91
C VAL A 215 -4.58 -11.80 -5.81
N ASP A 216 -3.98 -11.91 -4.63
CA ASP A 216 -4.29 -11.04 -3.49
C ASP A 216 -3.33 -9.85 -3.47
N LEU A 217 -3.82 -8.68 -3.87
CA LEU A 217 -3.04 -7.43 -3.84
C LEU A 217 -2.86 -6.87 -2.42
N PHE A 218 -3.65 -7.35 -1.46
CA PHE A 218 -3.68 -6.85 -0.09
C PHE A 218 -3.05 -7.82 0.91
N GLU A 219 -2.45 -8.92 0.43
CA GLU A 219 -1.75 -9.89 1.27
C GLU A 219 -0.71 -9.17 2.14
N GLU A 220 -0.76 -9.42 3.45
CA GLU A 220 0.18 -8.81 4.39
C GLU A 220 1.53 -9.53 4.35
N GLU A 221 2.60 -8.79 4.09
CA GLU A 221 3.95 -9.35 4.17
C GLU A 221 4.31 -9.68 5.63
N SER A 222 4.58 -10.95 5.91
CA SER A 222 5.13 -11.35 7.20
C SER A 222 6.58 -10.87 7.34
N HIS A 223 6.82 -9.91 8.22
CA HIS A 223 8.16 -9.40 8.53
C HIS A 223 8.88 -10.18 9.65
N ALA A 224 8.32 -11.31 10.08
CA ALA A 224 9.04 -12.23 10.96
C ALA A 224 10.33 -12.68 10.26
N LEU A 225 11.46 -12.59 10.98
CA LEU A 225 12.72 -13.18 10.56
C LEU A 225 12.66 -14.67 10.87
N THR A 226 13.11 -15.51 9.95
CA THR A 226 13.30 -16.94 10.27
C THR A 226 14.48 -17.10 11.24
N ASP A 227 14.50 -18.18 12.01
CA ASP A 227 15.59 -18.47 12.96
C ASP A 227 16.97 -18.49 12.28
N GLU A 228 17.00 -18.85 11.01
CA GLU A 228 18.19 -18.86 10.16
C GLU A 228 18.67 -17.44 9.81
N GLN A 229 17.75 -16.54 9.43
CA GLN A 229 18.05 -15.12 9.21
C GLN A 229 18.54 -14.44 10.50
N VAL A 230 17.96 -14.79 11.65
CA VAL A 230 18.41 -14.30 12.97
C VAL A 230 19.82 -14.80 13.32
N LYS A 231 20.15 -16.05 12.98
CA LYS A 231 21.51 -16.61 13.18
C LYS A 231 22.56 -15.92 12.32
N ASN A 232 22.25 -15.62 11.05
CA ASN A 232 23.17 -14.93 10.15
C ASN A 232 23.41 -13.47 10.59
N LEU A 233 22.37 -12.79 11.07
CA LEU A 233 22.49 -11.45 11.67
C LEU A 233 23.41 -11.40 12.88
N LYS A 234 23.32 -12.40 13.78
CA LYS A 234 24.19 -12.48 14.95
C LYS A 234 25.66 -12.67 14.58
N ARG A 235 25.95 -13.36 13.46
CA ARG A 235 27.32 -13.53 12.96
C ARG A 235 27.88 -12.23 12.37
N LEU A 236 27.07 -11.46 11.65
CA LEU A 236 27.48 -10.17 11.06
C LEU A 236 27.73 -9.07 12.10
N LEU A 237 27.04 -9.11 13.24
CA LEU A 237 27.20 -8.13 14.34
C LEU A 237 28.31 -8.48 15.34
N GLN A 238 28.94 -9.65 15.20
CA GLN A 238 30.02 -10.14 16.07
C GLN A 238 31.40 -10.13 15.40
N GLY A 239 31.49 -9.61 14.16
CA GLY A 239 32.75 -9.27 13.48
C GLY A 239 33.01 -7.78 13.56
#